data_AF-R4KKE7-F1
#
_entry.id   AF-R4KKE7-F1
#
_cell.length_a   1.000
_cell.length_b   1.000
_cell.length_c   1.000
_cell.angle_alpha   90.00
_cell.angle_beta   90.00
_cell.angle_gamma   90.00
#
_symmetry.space_group_name_H-M   'P 1'
#
loop_
_entity.id
_entity.type
_entity.pdbx_description
1 polymer ?
#
loop_
_entity_poly.entity_id
_entity_poly.type
_entity_poly.pdbx_seq_one_letter_code
_entity_poly.pdbx_strand_id
1 'polypeptide(L)'
;MSIAGTFDITVKTPVGEQLGVFVFVVEGELLTGSLTTPKGTVDLSEGKIIGNKLDFFTKITTPMGKMKAHIKLKYFHHLVC
;
A
#
# COMPACT_ATOMS: atom_id res chain seq x y z
N MET A 1 10.85 -0.07 -14.37
CA MET A 1 11.01 0.87 -13.23
C MET A 1 10.25 0.27 -12.07
N SER A 2 10.96 -0.11 -11.01
CA SER A 2 10.37 -0.80 -9.86
C SER A 2 9.78 0.23 -8.89
N ILE A 3 8.61 -0.05 -8.31
CA ILE A 3 7.95 0.82 -7.32
C ILE A 3 8.61 0.75 -5.93
N ALA A 4 9.71 0.00 -5.80
CA ALA A 4 10.41 -0.15 -4.53
C ALA A 4 10.90 1.20 -4.01
N GLY A 5 10.54 1.52 -2.78
CA GLY A 5 10.84 2.80 -2.15
C GLY A 5 9.98 3.04 -0.91
N THR A 6 10.37 4.06 -0.15
CA THR A 6 9.58 4.56 0.98
C THR A 6 8.81 5.78 0.53
N PHE A 7 7.50 5.80 0.81
CA PHE A 7 6.57 6.83 0.40
C PHE A 7 5.84 7.36 1.61
N ASP A 8 5.98 8.66 1.84
CA ASP A 8 5.15 9.35 2.82
C ASP A 8 3.75 9.58 2.22
N ILE A 9 2.75 8.93 2.82
CA ILE A 9 1.36 9.08 2.44
C ILE A 9 0.64 10.00 3.42
N THR A 10 -0.21 10.87 2.90
CA THR A 10 -1.11 11.68 3.72
C THR A 10 -2.54 11.27 3.42
N VAL A 11 -3.19 10.62 4.39
CA VAL A 11 -4.57 10.16 4.27
C VAL A 11 -5.47 11.25 4.83
N LYS A 12 -6.13 12.00 3.95
CA LYS A 12 -7.13 12.99 4.36
C LYS A 12 -8.42 12.27 4.76
N THR A 13 -8.77 12.30 6.04
CA THR A 13 -10.05 11.78 6.54
C THR A 13 -10.95 12.94 6.97
N PRO A 14 -12.28 12.76 7.02
CA PRO A 14 -13.21 13.78 7.52
C PRO A 14 -12.92 14.26 8.95
N VAL A 15 -12.11 13.49 9.68
CA VAL A 15 -11.73 13.73 11.08
C VAL A 15 -10.34 14.37 11.21
N GLY A 16 -9.61 14.55 10.09
CA GLY A 16 -8.25 15.12 10.06
C GLY A 16 -7.31 14.43 9.06
N GLU A 17 -6.20 15.08 8.76
CA GLU A 17 -5.12 14.49 7.97
C GLU A 17 -4.33 13.49 8.83
N GLN A 18 -4.14 12.28 8.32
CA GLN A 18 -3.32 11.25 8.97
C GLN A 18 -2.08 11.00 8.11
N LEU A 19 -0.90 11.32 8.64
CA LEU A 19 0.37 10.96 8.00
C LEU A 19 0.60 9.46 8.13
N GLY A 20 1.26 8.84 7.17
CA GLY A 20 1.67 7.45 7.21
C GLY A 20 2.89 7.24 6.33
N VAL A 21 3.69 6.23 6.66
CA VAL A 21 4.87 5.83 5.90
C VAL A 21 4.58 4.48 5.25
N PHE A 22 4.74 4.41 3.94
CA PHE A 22 4.53 3.20 3.16
C PHE A 22 5.86 2.75 2.55
N VAL A 23 6.34 1.59 2.96
CA VAL A 23 7.56 1.00 2.41
C VAL A 23 7.17 -0.08 1.42
N PHE A 24 7.58 0.04 0.17
CA PHE A 24 7.47 -1.00 -0.85
C PHE A 24 8.85 -1.60 -1.09
N VAL A 25 8.93 -2.92 -1.04
CA VAL A 25 10.10 -3.72 -1.38
C VAL A 25 9.72 -4.62 -2.55
N VAL A 26 10.52 -4.58 -3.61
CA VAL A 26 10.25 -5.39 -4.81
C VAL A 26 11.45 -6.25 -5.11
N GLU A 27 11.21 -7.55 -5.17
CA GLU A 27 12.20 -8.56 -5.53
C GLU A 27 11.72 -9.29 -6.78
N GLY A 28 12.19 -8.83 -7.94
CA GLY A 28 11.73 -9.34 -9.24
C GLY A 28 10.26 -9.04 -9.50
N GLU A 29 9.40 -10.06 -9.40
CA GLU A 29 7.94 -9.95 -9.56
C GLU A 29 7.18 -9.89 -8.22
N LEU A 30 7.89 -10.14 -7.11
CA LEU A 30 7.32 -10.13 -5.77
C LEU A 30 7.33 -8.71 -5.21
N LEU A 31 6.18 -8.29 -4.67
CA LEU A 31 6.02 -7.05 -3.94
C LEU A 31 5.70 -7.37 -2.48
N THR A 32 6.57 -6.92 -1.60
CA THR A 32 6.36 -6.90 -0.16
C THR A 32 6.42 -5.46 0.33
N GLY A 33 6.04 -5.25 1.58
CA GLY A 33 6.03 -3.90 2.13
C GLY A 33 5.40 -3.82 3.50
N SER A 34 5.48 -2.64 4.08
CA SER A 34 4.83 -2.31 5.34
C SER A 34 4.25 -0.91 5.28
N LEU A 35 3.03 -0.79 5.77
CA LEU A 35 2.34 0.49 5.91
C LEU A 35 2.27 0.82 7.39
N THR A 36 2.98 1.87 7.81
CA THR A 36 2.90 2.41 9.15
C THR A 36 2.01 3.63 9.15
N THR A 37 0.92 3.58 9.89
CA THR A 37 0.05 4.74 10.16
C THR A 37 -0.03 4.97 11.67
N PRO A 38 -0.43 6.16 12.15
CA PRO A 38 -0.73 6.43 13.55
C PRO A 38 -1.76 5.49 14.16
N LYS A 39 -2.56 4.82 13.31
CA LYS A 39 -3.56 3.82 13.71
C LYS A 39 -3.00 2.40 13.83
N GLY A 40 -1.80 2.16 13.32
CA GLY A 40 -1.14 0.86 13.36
C GLY A 40 -0.25 0.60 12.16
N THR A 41 0.60 -0.40 12.31
CA THR A 41 1.43 -0.95 11.24
C THR A 41 0.75 -2.14 10.61
N VAL A 42 0.76 -2.19 9.29
CA VAL A 42 0.10 -3.20 8.48
C VAL A 42 1.09 -3.74 7.47
N ASP A 43 1.39 -5.03 7.54
CA ASP A 43 2.30 -5.66 6.59
C ASP A 43 1.57 -6.04 5.30
N LEU A 44 2.25 -5.85 4.17
CA LEU A 44 1.83 -6.37 2.88
C LEU A 44 2.36 -7.79 2.71
N SER A 45 1.50 -8.66 2.21
CA SER A 45 1.79 -10.06 1.96
C SER A 45 1.31 -10.43 0.56
N GLU A 46 2.01 -11.37 -0.08
CA GLU A 46 1.59 -11.94 -1.37
C GLU A 46 1.38 -10.89 -2.48
N GLY A 47 2.15 -9.81 -2.47
CA GLY A 47 2.08 -8.80 -3.52
C GLY A 47 2.77 -9.25 -4.80
N LYS A 48 2.14 -8.94 -5.93
CA LYS A 48 2.68 -9.15 -7.27
C LYS A 48 2.60 -7.87 -8.07
N ILE A 49 3.68 -7.58 -8.78
CA ILE A 49 3.71 -6.53 -9.80
C ILE A 49 3.59 -7.21 -11.15
N ILE A 50 2.54 -6.88 -11.90
CA ILE A 50 2.33 -7.34 -13.26
C ILE A 50 2.25 -6.11 -14.16
N GLY A 51 3.40 -5.70 -14.71
CA GLY A 51 3.53 -4.48 -15.52
C GLY A 51 3.16 -3.23 -14.73
N ASN A 52 1.98 -2.66 -15.02
CA ASN A 52 1.44 -1.45 -14.36
C ASN A 52 0.34 -1.75 -13.33
N LYS A 53 0.17 -3.02 -12.96
CA LYS A 53 -0.83 -3.47 -11.98
C LYS A 53 -0.13 -3.99 -10.74
N LEU A 54 -0.62 -3.56 -9.59
CA LEU A 54 -0.20 -3.97 -8.26
C LEU A 54 -1.35 -4.73 -7.63
N ASP A 55 -1.11 -5.99 -7.29
CA ASP A 55 -2.10 -6.87 -6.68
C ASP A 55 -1.47 -7.46 -5.41
N PHE A 56 -1.98 -7.10 -4.23
CA PHE A 56 -1.41 -7.55 -2.97
C PHE A 56 -2.46 -7.76 -1.87
N PHE A 57 -2.12 -8.57 -0.88
CA PHE A 57 -2.95 -8.78 0.30
C PHE A 57 -2.35 -8.04 1.49
N THR A 58 -3.20 -7.55 2.39
CA THR A 58 -2.74 -6.93 3.63
C THR A 58 -3.68 -7.25 4.77
N LYS A 59 -3.15 -7.33 6.00
CA LYS A 59 -3.93 -7.69 7.19
C LYS A 59 -4.25 -6.44 8.00
N ILE A 60 -5.35 -5.77 7.67
CA ILE A 60 -5.75 -4.53 8.34
C ILE A 60 -6.38 -4.88 9.69
N THR A 61 -5.85 -4.26 10.75
CA THR A 61 -6.45 -4.31 12.08
C THR A 61 -7.45 -3.16 12.19
N THR A 62 -8.74 -3.49 12.25
CA THR A 62 -9.82 -2.52 12.46
C THR A 62 -10.43 -2.72 13.84
N PRO A 63 -11.15 -1.73 14.40
CA PRO A 63 -11.89 -1.89 15.65
C PRO A 63 -12.91 -3.05 15.64
N MET A 64 -13.29 -3.53 14.45
CA MET A 64 -14.18 -4.67 14.25
C MET A 64 -13.44 -6.02 14.10
N GLY A 65 -12.10 -6.04 14.11
CA GLY A 65 -11.29 -7.27 14.02
C GLY A 65 -10.17 -7.22 12.96
N LYS A 66 -9.50 -8.37 12.77
CA LYS A 66 -8.44 -8.56 11.76
C LYS A 66 -9.06 -9.03 10.45
N MET A 67 -9.03 -8.19 9.41
CA MET A 67 -9.50 -8.55 8.07
C MET A 67 -8.32 -8.70 7.10
N LYS A 68 -8.39 -9.71 6.22
CA LYS A 68 -7.48 -9.83 5.07
C LYS A 68 -8.08 -9.01 3.93
N ALA A 69 -7.50 -7.86 3.64
CA ALA A 69 -7.90 -7.01 2.52
C ALA A 69 -7.11 -7.41 1.27
N HIS A 70 -7.82 -7.55 0.13
CA HIS A 70 -7.22 -7.72 -1.18
C HIS A 70 -7.22 -6.38 -1.91
N ILE A 71 -6.04 -5.85 -2.21
CA ILE A 71 -5.88 -4.52 -2.77
C ILE A 71 -5.32 -4.65 -4.18
N LYS A 72 -6.08 -4.13 -5.15
CA LYS A 72 -5.69 -4.05 -6.56
C LYS A 72 -5.53 -2.59 -6.94
N LEU A 73 -4.29 -2.15 -7.07
CA LEU A 73 -3.96 -0.83 -7.60
C LEU A 73 -3.67 -0.96 -9.09
N LYS A 74 -4.36 -0.14 -9.89
CA LYS A 74 -4.01 0.08 -11.29
C LYS A 74 -3.35 1.44 -11.35
N TYR A 75 -2.07 1.50 -11.68
CA TYR A 75 -1.41 2.77 -11.95
C TYR A 75 -2.09 3.40 -13.17
N PHE A 76 -2.96 4.38 -12.94
CA PHE A 76 -3.49 5.25 -13.99
C PHE A 76 -2.44 6.34 -14.19
N HIS A 77 -1.65 6.19 -15.24
CA HIS A 77 -0.77 7.23 -15.74
C HIS A 77 -1.65 8.35 -16.30
N HIS A 78 -2.12 9.27 -15.45
CA HIS A 78 -2.58 10.56 -15.94
C HIS A 78 -1.33 11.43 -16.14
N LEU A 79 -0.62 11.14 -17.24
CA LEU A 79 0.24 12.10 -17.91
C LEU A 79 -0.74 13.15 -18.44
N VAL A 80 -0.96 14.19 -17.65
CA VAL A 80 -1.54 15.41 -18.19
C VAL A 80 -0.36 16.09 -18.91
N CYS A 81 -0.40 16.01 -20.24
CA CYS A 81 0.45 16.76 -21.16
C CYS A 81 0.37 18.27 -20.89
#